data_AF-A0A7S2CBJ5-F1
#
_entry.id   AF-A0A7S2CBJ5-F1
#
_cell.length_a   1.000
_cell.length_b   1.000
_cell.length_c   1.000
_cell.angle_alpha   90.00
_cell.angle_beta   90.00
_cell.angle_gamma   90.00
#
_symmetry.space_group_name_H-M   'P 1'
#
loop_
_entity.id
_entity.type
_entity.pdbx_description
1 polymer ?
#
loop_
_entity_poly.entity_id
_entity_poly.type
_entity_poly.pdbx_seq_one_letter_code
_entity_poly.pdbx_strand_id
1 'polypeptide(L)'
;QHHWRSKTLRSQIVRVGELGRSVTVGGKQVQLRLPAAGAGVAGLLISDPCFTSRGGFRCPNGDRMRILDRLTRLLNRLLGSQDFHFWGILGDNFYDMHGEVTSE
;
A
#
# COMPACT_ATOMS: atom_id res chain seq x y z
N GLN A 1 -11.19 -2.65 -12.20
CA GLN A 1 -11.90 -1.96 -11.09
C GLN A 1 -11.06 -2.18 -9.84
N HIS A 2 -10.70 -1.14 -9.09
CA HIS A 2 -9.82 -1.28 -7.92
C HIS A 2 -10.68 -1.58 -6.67
N HIS A 3 -10.47 -2.77 -6.09
CA HIS A 3 -11.29 -3.40 -5.04
C HIS A 3 -10.96 -2.93 -3.60
N TRP A 4 -10.76 -1.64 -3.38
CA TRP A 4 -10.54 -1.10 -2.04
C TRP A 4 -11.81 -0.43 -1.54
N ARG A 5 -12.74 -1.22 -1.01
CA ARG A 5 -14.04 -0.72 -0.53
C ARG A 5 -14.06 -0.34 0.95
N SER A 6 -13.04 -0.72 1.73
CA SER A 6 -12.94 -0.39 3.15
C SER A 6 -11.51 0.05 3.45
N LYS A 7 -11.31 1.32 3.80
CA LYS A 7 -9.98 1.92 4.02
C LYS A 7 -9.40 1.57 5.40
N THR A 8 -9.61 0.34 5.87
CA THR A 8 -9.10 -0.14 7.17
C THR A 8 -7.94 -1.10 6.96
N LEU A 9 -6.81 -0.87 7.64
CA LEU A 9 -5.67 -1.78 7.63
C LEU A 9 -5.71 -2.68 8.88
N ARG A 10 -5.76 -4.00 8.67
CA ARG A 10 -5.53 -4.98 9.75
C ARG A 10 -4.10 -5.52 9.61
N SER A 11 -3.29 -5.31 10.62
CA SER A 11 -1.90 -5.77 10.67
C SER A 11 -1.69 -6.85 11.73
N GLN A 12 -0.83 -7.81 11.45
CA GLN A 12 -0.39 -8.83 12.39
C GLN A 12 1.12 -8.99 12.24
N ILE A 13 1.84 -9.11 13.37
CA ILE A 13 3.24 -9.55 13.34
C ILE A 13 3.23 -11.06 13.09
N VAL A 14 3.89 -11.47 12.02
CA VAL A 14 3.99 -12.87 11.60
C VAL A 14 5.45 -13.28 11.58
N ARG A 15 5.76 -14.45 12.15
CA ARG A 15 7.09 -15.05 11.98
C ARG A 15 7.16 -15.66 10.59
N VAL A 16 8.13 -15.21 9.81
CA VAL A 16 8.47 -15.85 8.55
C VAL A 16 9.50 -16.94 8.86
N GLY A 17 9.26 -18.18 8.43
CA GLY A 17 10.17 -19.30 8.66
C GLY A 17 11.55 -19.08 8.03
N GLU A 18 12.52 -19.96 8.31
CA GLU A 18 13.94 -19.79 7.96
C GLU A 18 14.22 -19.44 6.49
N LEU A 19 13.38 -19.92 5.57
CA LEU A 19 13.54 -19.64 4.14
C LEU A 19 12.96 -18.28 3.71
N GLY A 20 12.12 -17.64 4.52
CA GLY A 20 11.62 -16.31 4.22
C GLY A 20 10.60 -16.23 3.06
N ARG A 21 10.12 -17.35 2.52
CA ARG A 21 9.44 -17.41 1.20
C ARG A 21 7.92 -17.31 1.23
N SER A 22 7.27 -17.75 2.31
CA SER A 22 5.81 -17.74 2.40
C SER A 22 5.34 -17.45 3.81
N VAL A 23 4.28 -16.66 3.94
CA VAL A 23 3.67 -16.32 5.22
C VAL A 23 2.15 -16.24 5.08
N THR A 24 1.42 -16.57 6.14
CA THR A 24 -0.03 -16.40 6.18
C THR A 24 -0.38 -15.10 6.91
N VAL A 25 -1.04 -14.16 6.22
CA VAL A 25 -1.50 -12.89 6.79
C VAL A 25 -3.00 -12.79 6.62
N GLY A 26 -3.74 -12.68 7.72
CA GLY A 26 -5.21 -12.57 7.68
C GLY A 26 -5.89 -13.74 6.95
N GLY A 27 -5.39 -14.96 7.12
CA GLY A 27 -5.89 -16.17 6.46
C GLY A 27 -5.49 -16.32 4.98
N LYS A 28 -4.73 -15.38 4.41
CA LYS A 28 -4.22 -15.46 3.04
C LYS A 28 -2.75 -15.86 3.02
N GLN A 29 -2.40 -16.81 2.17
CA GLN A 29 -1.01 -17.15 1.91
C GLN A 29 -0.37 -16.10 1.00
N VAL A 30 0.74 -15.53 1.45
CA VAL A 30 1.52 -14.51 0.75
C VAL A 30 2.88 -15.11 0.43
N GLN A 31 3.29 -15.05 -0.84
CA GLN A 31 4.64 -15.40 -1.24
C GLN A 31 5.52 -14.15 -1.15
N LEU A 32 6.62 -14.27 -0.43
CA LEU A 32 7.60 -13.21 -0.21
C LEU A 32 8.79 -13.43 -1.14
N ARG A 33 9.22 -12.35 -1.76
CA ARG A 33 10.46 -12.30 -2.55
C ARG A 33 11.44 -11.39 -1.83
N LEU A 34 12.47 -11.99 -1.24
CA LEU A 34 13.53 -11.26 -0.58
C LEU A 34 14.73 -11.12 -1.54
N PRO A 35 15.41 -9.97 -1.54
CA PRO A 35 16.67 -9.82 -2.25
C PRO A 35 17.74 -10.75 -1.67
N ALA A 36 18.75 -11.09 -2.48
CA ALA A 36 19.88 -11.88 -2.00
C ALA A 36 20.61 -11.15 -0.86
N ALA A 37 21.21 -11.90 0.06
CA ALA A 37 22.00 -11.31 1.12
C ALA A 37 23.11 -10.41 0.54
N GLY A 38 23.21 -9.18 1.03
CA GLY A 38 24.17 -8.18 0.54
C GLY A 38 23.77 -7.49 -0.77
N ALA A 39 22.66 -7.87 -1.42
CA ALA A 39 22.16 -7.15 -2.58
C ALA A 39 21.51 -5.82 -2.17
N GLY A 40 21.68 -4.80 -3.03
CA GLY A 40 20.96 -3.54 -2.89
C GLY A 40 19.46 -3.72 -3.07
N VAL A 41 18.68 -2.83 -2.45
CA VAL A 41 17.22 -2.82 -2.56
C VAL A 41 16.74 -1.54 -3.20
N ALA A 42 15.71 -1.65 -4.02
CA ALA A 42 14.98 -0.51 -4.57
C ALA A 42 13.53 -0.57 -4.13
N GLY A 43 13.01 0.56 -3.68
CA GLY A 43 11.64 0.68 -3.22
C GLY A 43 11.12 2.11 -3.32
N LEU A 44 9.82 2.26 -3.09
CA LEU A 44 9.13 3.55 -3.10
C LEU A 44 8.53 3.83 -1.73
N LEU A 45 8.94 4.93 -1.13
CA LEU A 45 8.25 5.49 0.03
C LEU A 45 7.52 6.74 -0.44
N ILE A 46 6.24 6.81 -0.11
CA ILE A 46 5.40 7.98 -0.36
C ILE A 46 4.82 8.48 0.95
N SER A 47 4.51 9.77 1.01
CA SER A 47 3.90 10.42 2.17
C SER A 47 2.66 11.16 1.73
N ASP A 48 1.60 11.07 2.53
CA ASP A 48 0.42 11.94 2.49
C ASP A 48 -0.14 12.22 1.09
N PRO A 49 -0.66 11.20 0.38
CA PRO A 49 -1.00 11.31 -1.04
C PRO A 49 -2.17 12.28 -1.34
N CYS A 50 -2.89 12.80 -0.36
CA CYS A 50 -3.95 13.80 -0.46
C CYS A 50 -4.87 13.61 -1.67
N PHE A 51 -5.46 12.41 -1.78
CA PHE A 51 -6.20 12.03 -2.98
C PHE A 51 -7.72 12.29 -2.92
N THR A 52 -8.26 12.72 -1.77
CA THR A 52 -9.69 13.00 -1.62
C THR A 52 -9.98 14.00 -0.51
N SER A 53 -11.00 14.83 -0.73
CA SER A 53 -11.56 15.75 0.27
C SER A 53 -12.86 15.27 0.92
N ARG A 54 -13.32 14.06 0.60
CA ARG A 54 -14.57 13.50 1.14
C ARG A 54 -14.56 13.29 2.67
N GLY A 55 -13.40 13.50 3.30
CA GLY A 55 -13.18 13.37 4.74
C GLY A 55 -12.95 14.69 5.49
N GLY A 56 -13.43 15.84 4.99
CA GLY A 56 -13.23 17.14 5.65
C GLY A 56 -11.81 17.71 5.54
N PHE A 57 -10.84 16.91 5.09
CA PHE A 57 -9.49 17.34 4.72
C PHE A 57 -9.48 18.05 3.37
N ARG A 58 -8.70 19.14 3.24
CA ARG A 58 -8.61 19.91 1.99
C ARG A 58 -7.46 19.38 1.13
N CYS A 59 -7.79 18.68 0.05
CA CYS A 59 -6.86 18.16 -0.95
C CYS A 59 -7.06 18.88 -2.29
N PRO A 60 -6.59 20.13 -2.43
CA PRO A 60 -6.91 20.96 -3.59
C PRO A 60 -6.39 20.40 -4.92
N ASN A 61 -5.39 19.53 -4.86
CA ASN A 61 -4.75 18.93 -6.02
C ASN A 61 -5.14 17.47 -6.24
N GLY A 62 -5.95 16.84 -5.37
CA GLY A 62 -6.28 15.42 -5.44
C GLY A 62 -6.89 15.04 -6.80
N ASP A 63 -7.99 15.70 -7.15
CA ASP A 63 -8.69 15.48 -8.42
C ASP A 63 -7.93 16.09 -9.61
N ARG A 64 -7.42 17.33 -9.46
CA ARG A 64 -6.70 18.04 -10.51
C ARG A 64 -5.48 17.26 -11.01
N MET A 65 -4.70 16.71 -10.09
CA MET A 65 -3.51 15.91 -10.42
C MET A 65 -3.83 14.41 -10.57
N ARG A 66 -5.09 14.00 -10.35
CA ARG A 66 -5.53 12.61 -10.40
C ARG A 66 -4.66 11.70 -9.53
N ILE A 67 -4.40 12.10 -8.29
CA ILE A 67 -3.35 11.48 -7.47
C ILE A 67 -3.64 9.99 -7.25
N LEU A 68 -4.87 9.62 -6.89
CA LEU A 68 -5.24 8.21 -6.68
C LEU A 68 -4.94 7.34 -7.90
N ASP A 69 -5.38 7.76 -9.09
CA ASP A 69 -5.20 7.00 -10.33
C ASP A 69 -3.71 6.95 -10.73
N ARG A 70 -3.00 8.07 -10.69
CA ARG A 70 -1.58 8.10 -11.08
C ARG A 70 -0.70 7.30 -10.13
N LEU A 71 -0.92 7.43 -8.83
CA LEU A 71 -0.15 6.71 -7.82
C LEU A 71 -0.41 5.21 -7.89
N THR A 72 -1.67 4.80 -8.08
CA THR A 72 -2.03 3.39 -8.28
C THR A 72 -1.37 2.82 -9.54
N ARG A 73 -1.37 3.58 -10.64
CA ARG A 73 -0.68 3.18 -11.88
C ARG A 73 0.83 3.05 -11.69
N LEU A 74 1.45 4.01 -10.99
CA LEU A 74 2.88 3.96 -10.67
C LEU A 74 3.21 2.70 -9.86
N LEU A 75 2.48 2.44 -8.77
CA LEU A 75 2.69 1.27 -7.92
C LEU A 75 2.51 -0.03 -8.71
N ASN A 76 1.46 -0.15 -9.53
CA ASN A 76 1.24 -1.35 -10.35
C ASN A 76 2.37 -1.56 -11.38
N ARG A 77 2.94 -0.49 -11.93
CA ARG A 77 4.09 -0.59 -12.86
C ARG A 77 5.36 -1.03 -12.15
N LEU A 78 5.64 -0.45 -10.98
CA LEU A 78 6.83 -0.79 -10.19
C LEU A 78 6.76 -2.22 -9.64
N LEU A 79 5.62 -2.61 -9.07
CA LEU A 79 5.40 -3.96 -8.52
C LEU A 79 5.42 -5.07 -9.58
N GLY A 80 5.23 -4.74 -10.86
CA GLY A 80 5.39 -5.68 -11.96
C GLY A 80 6.86 -5.96 -12.34
N SER A 81 7.82 -5.20 -11.80
CA SER A 81 9.25 -5.37 -12.07
C SER A 81 9.93 -6.27 -11.04
N GLN A 82 10.89 -7.06 -11.50
CA GLN A 82 11.79 -7.83 -10.61
C GLN A 82 12.75 -6.92 -9.83
N ASP A 83 13.02 -5.70 -10.32
CA ASP A 83 14.01 -4.81 -9.70
C ASP A 83 13.44 -4.01 -8.52
N PHE A 84 12.14 -4.10 -8.28
CA PHE A 84 11.44 -3.36 -7.23
C PHE A 84 11.02 -4.29 -6.10
N HIS A 85 11.41 -3.95 -4.87
CA HIS A 85 11.41 -4.88 -3.73
C HIS A 85 10.37 -4.55 -2.69
N PHE A 86 10.10 -3.26 -2.46
CA PHE A 86 9.15 -2.83 -1.44
C PHE A 86 8.51 -1.48 -1.79
N TRP A 87 7.35 -1.23 -1.22
CA TRP A 87 6.81 0.12 -1.13
C TRP A 87 6.16 0.31 0.24
N GLY A 88 6.02 1.57 0.64
CA GLY A 88 5.38 1.95 1.88
C GLY A 88 4.78 3.34 1.80
N ILE A 89 3.83 3.61 2.68
CA ILE A 89 3.20 4.91 2.83
C ILE A 89 3.42 5.40 4.25
N LEU A 90 3.90 6.63 4.37
CA LEU A 90 4.20 7.33 5.60
C LEU A 90 3.11 8.40 5.79
N GLY A 91 2.04 8.11 6.54
CA GLY A 91 1.00 9.11 6.84
C GLY A 91 -0.15 9.22 5.81
N ASP A 92 -1.27 9.81 6.28
CA ASP A 92 -2.54 10.11 5.58
C ASP A 92 -3.00 9.12 4.50
N ASN A 93 -2.86 7.85 4.83
CA ASN A 93 -3.02 6.77 3.88
C ASN A 93 -4.51 6.53 3.56
N PHE A 94 -5.34 6.72 4.57
CA PHE A 94 -6.74 6.39 4.57
C PHE A 94 -7.49 7.57 5.22
N TYR A 95 -7.96 8.49 4.37
CA TYR A 95 -8.87 9.59 4.74
C TYR A 95 -10.23 9.05 5.17
N ASP A 96 -10.24 8.24 6.22
CA ASP A 96 -11.40 7.66 6.89
C ASP A 96 -11.68 8.53 8.13
N MET A 97 -12.77 9.28 8.10
CA MET A 97 -13.17 10.17 9.19
C MET A 97 -13.79 9.42 10.37
N HIS A 98 -14.39 8.27 10.12
CA HIS A 98 -15.31 7.64 11.07
C HIS A 98 -14.69 6.40 11.70
N GLY A 99 -13.67 5.80 11.08
CA GLY A 99 -12.99 4.62 11.61
C GLY A 99 -13.90 3.40 11.73
N GLU A 100 -15.10 3.48 11.14
CA GLU A 100 -16.06 2.41 11.09
C GLU A 100 -15.55 1.35 10.11
N VAL A 101 -15.87 0.08 10.39
CA VAL A 101 -15.70 -0.99 9.39
C VAL A 101 -16.69 -0.69 8.26
N THR A 102 -16.24 0.10 7.30
CA THR A 102 -17.09 0.60 6.22
C THR A 102 -17.60 -0.56 5.38
N SER A 103 -18.91 -0.74 5.42
CA SER A 103 -19.66 -1.61 4.52
C SER A 103 -19.94 -0.85 3.23
N GLU A 104 -18.98 -0.87 2.30
CA GLU A 104 -19.24 -0.58 0.89
C GLU A 104 -18.71 -1.71 0.01
#